data_AF-A0A9E2RJV8-F1
#
_entry.id   AF-A0A9E2RJV8-F1
#
_cell.length_a   1.000
_cell.length_b   1.000
_cell.length_c   1.000
_cell.angle_alpha   90.00
_cell.angle_beta   90.00
_cell.angle_gamma   90.00
#
_symmetry.space_group_name_H-M   'P 1'
#
loop_
_entity.id
_entity.type
_entity.pdbx_description
1 polymer ?
#
loop_
_entity_poly.entity_id
_entity_poly.type
_entity_poly.pdbx_seq_one_letter_code
_entity_poly.pdbx_strand_id
1 'polypeptide(L)'
;MNSRGAMYTAPRGMSEDHLNERVPLSVAQWHAHVNICFQPDGSGRRMNRKQLGLKGTIATESECQQAGGRFVPQAGGWMIHVYPFESTPERIWTH
;
A
#
# COMPACT_ATOMS: atom_id res chain seq x y z
N MET A 1 6.90 -21.77 -2.89
CA MET A 1 6.94 -21.91 -1.42
C MET A 1 5.83 -21.04 -0.86
N ASN A 2 4.93 -21.60 -0.04
CA ASN A 2 3.90 -20.81 0.64
C ASN A 2 4.53 -20.21 1.90
N SER A 3 4.99 -18.98 1.82
CA SER A 3 5.52 -18.24 2.98
C SER A 3 4.44 -18.12 4.04
N ARG A 4 4.70 -18.61 5.25
CA ARG A 4 3.80 -18.45 6.41
C ARG A 4 4.15 -17.14 7.09
N GLY A 5 3.17 -16.26 7.24
CA GLY A 5 3.37 -14.94 7.81
C GLY A 5 2.17 -14.44 8.59
N ALA A 6 2.35 -13.28 9.22
CA ALA A 6 1.30 -12.54 9.90
C ALA A 6 1.13 -11.16 9.25
N MET A 7 -0.12 -10.72 9.17
CA MET A 7 -0.47 -9.36 8.77
C MET A 7 -1.22 -8.70 9.91
N TYR A 8 -0.81 -7.48 10.25
CA TYR A 8 -1.52 -6.63 11.21
C TYR A 8 -1.87 -5.30 10.56
N THR A 9 -3.03 -4.75 10.89
CA THR A 9 -3.55 -3.54 10.24
C THR A 9 -3.96 -2.50 11.27
N ALA A 10 -3.87 -1.23 10.90
CA ALA A 10 -4.30 -0.11 11.72
C ALA A 10 -5.06 0.94 10.89
N PRO A 11 -5.95 1.75 11.50
CA PRO A 11 -6.74 2.75 10.78
C PRO A 11 -5.87 3.81 10.09
N ARG A 12 -6.34 4.30 8.94
CA ARG A 12 -5.66 5.32 8.11
C ARG A 12 -5.18 6.55 8.89
N GLY A 13 -6.02 7.09 9.77
CA GLY A 13 -5.77 8.35 10.46
C GLY A 13 -4.83 8.26 11.66
N MET A 14 -4.16 7.12 11.87
CA MET A 14 -3.20 6.94 12.96
C MET A 14 -1.86 7.61 12.62
N SER A 15 -1.28 8.33 13.59
CA SER A 15 0.07 8.88 13.47
C SER A 15 1.13 7.78 13.56
N GLU A 16 2.32 8.05 13.02
CA GLU A 16 3.45 7.11 13.07
C GLU A 16 3.87 6.78 14.51
N ASP A 17 3.83 7.76 15.43
CA ASP A 17 4.13 7.54 16.84
C ASP A 17 3.18 6.51 17.47
N HIS A 18 1.87 6.63 17.24
CA HIS A 18 0.87 5.67 17.75
C HIS A 18 0.99 4.29 17.10
N LEU A 19 1.48 4.21 15.86
CA LEU A 19 1.78 2.94 15.23
C LEU A 19 3.01 2.27 15.88
N ASN A 20 4.06 3.05 16.15
CA ASN A 20 5.29 2.59 16.78
C ASN A 20 5.08 2.13 18.24
N GLU A 21 4.14 2.76 18.96
CA GLU A 21 3.70 2.30 20.29
C GLU A 21 3.08 0.90 20.26
N ARG A 22 2.40 0.53 19.16
CA ARG A 22 1.73 -0.77 19.01
C ARG A 22 2.68 -1.87 18.59
N VAL A 23 3.44 -1.61 17.53
CA VAL A 23 4.48 -2.51 17.01
C VAL A 23 5.71 -1.65 16.75
N PRO A 24 6.77 -1.79 17.56
CA PRO A 24 7.99 -1.00 17.39
C PRO A 24 8.68 -1.28 16.05
N LEU A 25 9.34 -0.25 15.50
CA LEU A 25 10.08 -0.37 14.23
C LEU A 25 11.20 -1.42 14.25
N SER A 26 11.69 -1.80 15.43
CA SER A 26 12.66 -2.90 15.60
C SER A 26 12.06 -4.29 15.36
N VAL A 27 10.73 -4.42 15.36
CA VAL A 27 10.00 -5.68 15.12
C VAL A 27 9.52 -5.75 13.67
N ALA A 28 8.90 -4.68 13.18
CA ALA A 28 8.39 -4.59 11.82
C ALA A 28 8.17 -3.14 11.39
N GLN A 29 8.11 -2.92 10.07
CA GLN A 29 7.89 -1.61 9.49
C GLN A 29 6.45 -1.46 8.98
N TRP A 30 5.78 -0.43 9.47
CA TRP A 30 4.46 -0.02 8.97
C TRP A 30 4.59 0.57 7.57
N HIS A 31 3.66 0.22 6.69
CA HIS A 31 3.54 0.84 5.38
C HIS A 31 2.07 1.15 5.07
N ALA A 32 1.87 2.12 4.19
CA ALA A 32 0.57 2.48 3.66
C ALA A 32 0.67 2.59 2.15
N HIS A 33 -0.38 2.17 1.44
CA HIS A 33 -0.47 2.40 0.02
C HIS A 33 -0.90 3.85 -0.23
N VAL A 34 0.01 4.67 -0.73
CA VAL A 34 -0.21 6.11 -0.94
C VAL A 34 -0.14 6.50 -2.40
N ASN A 35 -0.76 7.64 -2.73
CA ASN A 35 -0.70 8.27 -4.05
C ASN A 35 -1.14 7.36 -5.20
N ILE A 36 -2.31 6.72 -5.07
CA ILE A 36 -2.77 5.71 -6.03
C ILE A 36 -3.78 6.31 -6.99
N CYS A 37 -3.64 6.00 -8.27
CA CYS A 37 -4.64 6.31 -9.29
C CYS A 37 -5.53 5.10 -9.60
N PHE A 38 -6.84 5.21 -9.35
CA PHE A 38 -7.81 4.17 -9.72
C PHE A 38 -8.57 4.52 -11.00
N GLN A 39 -9.12 3.48 -11.65
CA GLN A 39 -10.16 3.71 -12.64
C GLN A 39 -11.39 4.36 -11.96
N PRO A 40 -12.04 5.33 -12.60
CA PRO A 40 -13.32 5.83 -12.14
C PRO A 40 -14.35 4.71 -12.12
N ASP A 41 -15.20 4.72 -11.11
CA ASP A 41 -16.35 3.84 -10.99
C ASP A 41 -17.27 3.96 -12.21
N GLY A 42 -17.79 2.83 -12.68
CA GLY A 42 -18.72 2.79 -13.82
C GLY A 42 -18.16 3.22 -15.18
N SER A 43 -16.88 3.61 -15.26
CA SER A 43 -16.29 4.02 -16.53
C SER A 43 -16.04 2.80 -17.43
N GLY A 44 -16.84 2.66 -18.50
CA GLY A 44 -16.58 1.70 -19.57
C GLY A 44 -15.27 1.96 -20.34
N ARG A 45 -14.56 3.05 -20.03
CA ARG A 45 -13.23 3.38 -20.54
C ARG A 45 -12.20 2.46 -19.89
N ARG A 46 -11.75 1.46 -20.64
CA ARG A 46 -10.56 0.68 -20.30
C ARG A 46 -9.33 1.57 -20.37
N MET A 47 -9.00 2.20 -19.24
CA MET A 47 -7.70 2.86 -19.08
C MET A 47 -6.60 1.78 -18.98
N ASN A 48 -5.37 2.09 -19.37
CA ASN A 48 -4.26 1.14 -19.36
C ASN A 48 -4.02 0.63 -17.93
N ARG A 49 -4.25 -0.67 -17.71
CA ARG A 49 -4.13 -1.33 -16.40
C ARG A 49 -2.71 -1.27 -15.83
N LYS A 50 -1.68 -1.00 -16.67
CA LYS A 50 -0.30 -0.79 -16.23
C LYS A 50 -0.08 0.56 -15.53
N GLN A 51 -0.93 1.55 -15.79
CA GLN A 51 -0.78 2.89 -15.22
C GLN A 51 -1.52 3.06 -13.89
N LEU A 52 -2.37 2.10 -13.50
CA LEU A 52 -3.37 2.28 -12.45
C LEU A 52 -3.32 1.19 -11.38
N GLY A 53 -3.89 1.50 -10.22
CA GLY A 53 -4.00 0.62 -9.07
C GLY A 53 -2.69 0.55 -8.27
N LEU A 54 -2.61 -0.43 -7.36
CA LEU A 54 -1.53 -0.56 -6.38
C LEU A 54 -0.13 -0.72 -7.01
N LYS A 55 -0.06 -1.18 -8.26
CA LYS A 55 1.20 -1.35 -9.02
C LYS A 55 1.26 -0.44 -10.25
N GLY A 56 0.42 0.58 -10.29
CA GLY A 56 0.37 1.55 -11.38
C GLY A 56 1.59 2.46 -11.37
N THR A 57 1.92 3.03 -12.53
CA THR A 57 3.03 3.98 -12.66
C THR A 57 2.63 5.43 -12.34
N ILE A 58 1.33 5.76 -12.30
CA ILE A 58 0.86 7.11 -11.98
C ILE A 58 0.83 7.27 -10.46
N ALA A 59 1.67 8.17 -9.95
CA ALA A 59 1.83 8.44 -8.53
C ALA A 59 1.56 9.91 -8.16
N THR A 60 1.09 10.74 -9.10
CA THR A 60 0.72 12.13 -8.82
C THR A 60 -0.76 12.38 -9.09
N GLU A 61 -1.33 13.34 -8.35
CA GLU A 61 -2.73 13.72 -8.51
C GLU A 61 -3.01 14.28 -9.91
N SER A 62 -2.14 15.18 -10.40
CA SER A 62 -2.28 15.81 -11.72
C SER A 62 -2.27 14.80 -12.86
N GLU A 63 -1.30 13.87 -12.88
CA GLU A 63 -1.24 12.80 -13.89
C GLU A 63 -2.47 11.88 -13.82
N CYS A 64 -2.95 11.59 -12.61
CA CYS A 64 -4.13 10.77 -12.42
C CYS A 64 -5.38 11.44 -12.99
N GLN A 65 -5.57 12.73 -12.71
CA GLN A 65 -6.68 13.52 -13.25
C GLN A 65 -6.60 13.65 -14.78
N GLN A 66 -5.41 13.87 -15.34
CA GLN A 66 -5.18 13.92 -16.80
C GLN A 66 -5.49 12.58 -17.47
N ALA A 67 -5.16 11.46 -16.82
CA ALA A 67 -5.53 10.13 -17.27
C ALA A 67 -7.05 9.88 -17.18
N GLY A 68 -7.81 10.77 -16.52
CA GLY A 68 -9.23 10.60 -16.23
C GLY A 68 -9.49 9.60 -15.11
N GLY A 69 -8.54 9.43 -14.19
CA GLY A 69 -8.63 8.54 -13.04
C GLY A 69 -9.10 9.22 -11.75
N ARG A 70 -9.30 8.41 -10.72
CA ARG A 70 -9.61 8.84 -9.36
C ARG A 70 -8.37 8.75 -8.49
N PHE A 71 -7.82 9.90 -8.09
CA PHE A 71 -6.67 9.95 -7.20
C PHE A 71 -7.07 9.61 -5.76
N VAL A 72 -6.25 8.81 -5.11
CA VAL A 72 -6.46 8.33 -3.74
C VAL A 72 -5.15 8.54 -2.97
N PRO A 73 -5.09 9.58 -2.10
CA PRO A 73 -3.87 9.92 -1.36
C PRO A 73 -3.36 8.79 -0.49
N GLN A 74 -4.27 8.00 0.09
CA GLN A 74 -3.98 6.76 0.78
C GLN A 74 -5.10 5.76 0.46
N ALA A 75 -4.78 4.50 0.20
CA ALA A 75 -5.75 3.43 0.00
C ALA A 75 -5.70 2.46 1.19
N GLY A 76 -6.85 2.17 1.80
CA GLY A 76 -6.89 1.42 3.07
C GLY A 76 -6.29 2.18 4.25
N GLY A 77 -5.85 1.44 5.27
CA GLY A 77 -5.12 1.93 6.43
C GLY A 77 -3.64 1.55 6.38
N TRP A 78 -3.01 1.49 7.55
CA TRP A 78 -1.64 1.02 7.71
C TRP A 78 -1.59 -0.49 7.83
N MET A 79 -0.49 -1.08 7.38
CA MET A 79 -0.28 -2.53 7.40
C MET A 79 1.16 -2.87 7.77
N ILE A 80 1.31 -4.03 8.39
CA ILE A 80 2.59 -4.73 8.56
C ILE A 80 2.44 -6.11 7.95
N HIS A 81 3.47 -6.55 7.25
CA HIS A 81 3.66 -7.95 6.85
C HIS A 81 4.94 -8.46 7.50
N VAL A 82 4.87 -9.63 8.15
CA VAL A 82 6.05 -10.33 8.68
C VAL A 82 6.02 -11.78 8.24
N TYR A 83 7.09 -12.22 7.59
CA TYR A 83 7.34 -13.61 7.19
C TYR A 83 8.59 -14.12 7.93
N PRO A 84 8.46 -14.52 9.21
CA PRO A 84 9.60 -14.70 10.10
C PRO A 84 10.53 -15.86 9.73
N PHE A 85 10.10 -16.73 8.80
CA PHE A 85 10.85 -17.90 8.35
C PHE A 85 11.57 -17.69 7.00
N GLU A 86 11.53 -16.48 6.44
CA GLU A 86 12.28 -16.13 5.24
C GLU A 86 13.77 -15.98 5.53
N SER A 87 14.62 -16.21 4.52
CA SER A 87 16.06 -16.34 4.72
C SER A 87 16.84 -15.02 4.67
N THR A 88 16.20 -13.91 4.28
CA THR A 88 16.84 -12.59 4.23
C THR A 88 15.97 -11.53 4.91
N PRO A 89 16.58 -10.52 5.56
CA PRO A 89 15.90 -9.35 6.12
C PRO A 89 14.80 -8.79 5.20
N GLU A 90 15.11 -8.56 3.93
CA GLU A 90 14.20 -7.93 2.96
C GLU A 90 12.96 -8.78 2.70
N ARG A 91 13.09 -10.10 2.76
CA ARG A 91 11.99 -11.05 2.58
C ARG A 91 11.13 -11.17 3.83
N ILE A 92 11.70 -10.95 5.02
CA ILE A 92 10.94 -10.99 6.28
C ILE A 92 9.91 -9.86 6.33
N TRP A 93 10.25 -8.65 5.86
CA TRP A 93 9.38 -7.45 5.93
C TRP A 93 8.84 -6.99 4.56
N THR A 94 8.73 -7.90 3.60
CA THR A 94 8.28 -7.58 2.22
C THR A 94 6.80 -7.20 2.14
N HIS A 95 6.44 -6.34 1.16
CA HIS A 95 5.08 -5.90 0.83
C HIS A 95 4.82 -5.94 -0.68
#